data_AF-A0AA86IVE6-F1
#
_entry.id   AF-A0AA86IVE6-F1
#
_cell.length_a   1.000
_cell.length_b   1.000
_cell.length_c   1.000
_cell.angle_alpha   90.00
_cell.angle_beta   90.00
_cell.angle_gamma   90.00
#
_symmetry.space_group_name_H-M   'P 1'
#
loop_
_entity.id
_entity.type
_entity.pdbx_description
1 polymer ?
#
loop_
_entity_poly.entity_id
_entity_poly.type
_entity_poly.pdbx_seq_one_letter_code
_entity_poly.pdbx_strand_id
1 'polypeptide(L)'
;MAAICPTVVEGDRIRLTRVDGCGRPVYGPCNSVITDGIVSITLTPEVEEGQERNLRNFAGRQCLARAGCDTVKWWTVEIVWCSINFAAFGMINPTYRIRRNDEGDPIGVYVSNKVDCSTGYAVEIWAQVDGAGDACTGEEAQGQWVYFPVPWIAGGTPGPIAIGGEDSVTFTTTGRTRNGAKWGRGPYDVELIDGRPSPLGEALDPEEPFGYIVTTLAPPEMDCQCQDVPRPVPDPADLVVEGLTTEEPRNTVRLRPDNHGLGPVTVDWGDETPVQEVADLRTVEHKYTTPGEKTIKVCDKQDTAVCTEKKVTIPLPSDNPKVEVTGAGTTEFPNRVSAKVTLPGQSTGKALVNWGDGTPEQEVTVGEDGTVSTVHDYRNPGRYTVTVKRADKSAYRDREVITVPMTTENKPAAPKA
;
A
#
# COMPACT_ATOMS: atom_id res chain seq x y z
N MET A 1 14.64 -19.84 16.85
CA MET A 1 15.80 -19.22 16.16
C MET A 1 16.47 -18.26 17.12
N ALA A 2 17.80 -18.11 17.07
CA ALA A 2 18.52 -17.13 17.89
C ALA A 2 18.28 -15.72 17.31
N ALA A 3 18.02 -14.73 18.16
CA ALA A 3 17.89 -13.35 17.75
C ALA A 3 19.27 -12.76 17.43
N ILE A 4 19.41 -12.02 16.32
CA ILE A 4 20.62 -11.29 15.97
C ILE A 4 20.58 -9.93 16.68
N CYS A 5 21.63 -9.59 17.43
CA CYS A 5 21.78 -8.31 18.12
C CYS A 5 22.98 -7.53 17.53
N PRO A 6 22.79 -6.76 16.43
CA PRO A 6 23.88 -6.03 15.80
C PRO A 6 24.26 -4.77 16.60
N THR A 7 25.56 -4.48 16.70
CA THR A 7 26.03 -3.16 17.17
C THR A 7 26.34 -2.30 15.96
N VAL A 8 25.63 -1.18 15.80
CA VAL A 8 25.89 -0.23 14.71
C VAL A 8 26.99 0.73 15.13
N VAL A 9 27.99 0.91 14.27
CA VAL A 9 29.17 1.72 14.61
C VAL A 9 29.26 2.98 13.75
N GLU A 10 29.26 2.85 12.42
CA GLU A 10 29.54 3.97 11.52
C GLU A 10 28.54 3.99 10.36
N GLY A 11 28.00 5.18 10.04
CA GLY A 11 27.22 5.38 8.82
C GLY A 11 28.12 5.25 7.59
N ASP A 12 27.66 4.53 6.57
CA ASP A 12 28.46 4.19 5.39
C ASP A 12 27.95 4.92 4.13
N ARG A 13 26.69 4.68 3.75
CA ARG A 13 26.07 5.26 2.55
C ARG A 13 24.64 5.72 2.82
N ILE A 14 24.20 6.70 2.05
CA ILE A 14 22.80 7.11 1.97
C ILE A 14 22.35 7.15 0.50
N ARG A 15 21.15 6.64 0.24
CA ARG A 15 20.45 6.75 -1.04
C ARG A 15 19.18 7.57 -0.84
N LEU A 16 18.97 8.55 -1.72
CA LEU A 16 17.73 9.32 -1.82
C LEU A 16 16.98 8.86 -3.06
N THR A 17 15.68 8.62 -2.92
CA THR A 17 14.83 8.18 -4.02
C THR A 17 13.60 9.06 -4.10
N ARG A 18 13.27 9.60 -5.29
CA ARG A 18 12.07 10.41 -5.47
C ARG A 18 10.83 9.54 -5.29
N VAL A 19 9.83 10.03 -4.55
CA VAL A 19 8.53 9.37 -4.41
C VAL A 19 7.38 10.30 -4.78
N ASP A 20 6.27 9.71 -5.24
CA ASP A 20 5.06 10.44 -5.58
C ASP A 20 4.27 10.91 -4.33
N GLY A 21 3.11 11.53 -4.54
CA GLY A 21 2.22 11.99 -3.47
C GLY A 21 1.55 10.87 -2.64
N CYS A 22 1.85 9.61 -2.93
CA CYS A 22 1.43 8.41 -2.20
C CYS A 22 2.61 7.63 -1.60
N GLY A 23 3.83 8.16 -1.67
CA GLY A 23 5.03 7.46 -1.21
C GLY A 23 5.45 6.27 -2.08
N ARG A 24 5.05 6.24 -3.36
CA ARG A 24 5.53 5.24 -4.33
C ARG A 24 6.84 5.71 -4.98
N PRO A 25 7.84 4.85 -5.19
CA PRO A 25 9.02 5.19 -5.97
C PRO A 25 8.64 5.74 -7.35
N VAL A 26 9.29 6.83 -7.77
CA VAL A 26 9.17 7.32 -9.14
C VAL A 26 10.18 6.57 -9.99
N TYR A 27 9.69 5.63 -10.80
CA TYR A 27 10.53 4.79 -11.66
C TYR A 27 11.15 5.53 -12.84
N GLY A 28 12.25 4.99 -13.35
CA GLY A 28 12.94 5.52 -14.53
C GLY A 28 14.08 6.47 -14.17
N PRO A 29 14.54 7.26 -15.15
CA PRO A 29 15.87 7.86 -15.07
C PRO A 29 15.98 9.02 -14.09
N CYS A 30 17.15 9.14 -13.46
CA CYS A 30 17.52 10.25 -12.58
C CYS A 30 16.57 10.48 -11.38
N ASN A 31 15.96 9.41 -10.85
CA ASN A 31 15.09 9.47 -9.69
C ASN A 31 15.75 8.94 -8.41
N SER A 32 17.03 8.57 -8.47
CA SER A 32 17.83 8.17 -7.31
C SER A 32 19.17 8.89 -7.26
N VAL A 33 19.71 9.09 -6.06
CA VAL A 33 21.07 9.62 -5.82
C VAL A 33 21.68 8.90 -4.64
N ILE A 34 22.95 8.51 -4.76
CA ILE A 34 23.73 7.92 -3.68
C ILE A 34 24.85 8.88 -3.27
N THR A 35 25.09 9.03 -1.97
CA THR A 35 26.21 9.81 -1.43
C THR A 35 26.72 9.20 -0.11
N ASP A 36 27.94 9.56 0.28
CA ASP A 36 28.54 9.27 1.59
C ASP A 36 28.70 10.54 2.46
N GLY A 37 28.28 11.71 1.96
CA GLY A 37 28.48 13.00 2.62
C GLY A 37 27.52 13.32 3.77
N ILE A 38 26.91 12.28 4.36
CA ILE A 38 26.04 12.40 5.53
C ILE A 38 26.89 12.44 6.81
N VAL A 39 26.64 13.45 7.65
CA VAL A 39 27.29 13.59 8.96
C VAL A 39 26.44 12.93 10.04
N SER A 40 25.14 13.16 10.02
CA SER A 40 24.19 12.55 10.95
C SER A 40 22.77 12.59 10.42
N ILE A 41 21.94 11.67 10.90
CA ILE A 41 20.48 11.71 10.79
C ILE A 41 19.88 11.60 12.20
N THR A 42 18.85 12.40 12.46
CA THR A 42 18.09 12.35 13.72
C THR A 42 16.60 12.21 13.39
N LEU A 43 15.97 11.19 13.95
CA LEU A 43 14.52 10.99 13.89
C LEU A 43 13.91 11.28 15.26
N THR A 44 13.04 12.28 15.33
CA THR A 44 12.38 12.68 16.58
C THR A 44 10.87 12.45 16.47
N PRO A 45 10.23 11.69 17.38
CA PRO A 45 8.80 11.46 17.31
C PRO A 45 8.03 12.70 17.77
N GLU A 46 7.01 13.09 17.02
CA GLU A 46 6.06 14.13 17.41
C GLU A 46 4.79 13.46 17.94
N VAL A 47 4.42 13.74 19.20
CA VAL A 47 3.38 13.00 19.93
C VAL A 47 2.15 13.87 20.20
N GLU A 48 0.95 13.32 20.00
CA GLU A 48 -0.30 13.83 20.58
C GLU A 48 -0.62 13.08 21.87
N GLU A 49 -0.79 13.82 22.96
CA GLU A 49 -1.21 13.24 24.23
C GLU A 49 -2.67 12.76 24.18
N GLY A 50 -2.91 11.58 24.75
CA GLY A 50 -4.26 11.03 24.86
C GLY A 50 -5.16 11.84 25.79
N GLN A 51 -6.39 12.14 25.36
CA GLN A 51 -7.33 12.89 26.21
C GLN A 51 -7.76 12.10 27.45
N GLU A 52 -7.71 12.73 28.62
CA GLU A 52 -8.22 12.17 29.87
C GLU A 52 -9.75 12.25 29.93
N ARG A 53 -10.41 11.11 30.18
CA ARG A 53 -11.85 11.06 30.46
C ARG A 53 -12.06 11.01 31.96
N ASN A 54 -12.45 12.14 32.55
CA ASN A 54 -12.75 12.24 33.98
C ASN A 54 -14.24 12.53 34.20
N LEU A 55 -14.97 11.56 34.78
CA LEU A 55 -16.38 11.67 35.14
C LEU A 55 -16.52 11.58 36.65
N ARG A 56 -17.25 12.53 37.26
CA ARG A 56 -17.61 12.52 38.69
C ARG A 56 -19.11 12.40 38.86
N ASN A 57 -19.57 11.72 39.92
CA ASN A 57 -20.98 11.68 40.28
C ASN A 57 -21.43 12.98 40.97
N PHE A 58 -22.74 13.06 41.23
CA PHE A 58 -23.39 14.18 41.91
C PHE A 58 -22.84 14.47 43.32
N ALA A 59 -22.22 13.49 43.98
CA ALA A 59 -21.54 13.65 45.26
C ALA A 59 -20.06 14.08 45.13
N GLY A 60 -19.61 14.43 43.93
CA GLY A 60 -18.23 14.83 43.63
C GLY A 60 -17.21 13.69 43.61
N ARG A 61 -17.63 12.44 43.82
CA ARG A 61 -16.76 11.26 43.80
C ARG A 61 -16.49 10.83 42.35
N GLN A 62 -15.27 10.39 42.09
CA GLN A 62 -14.85 9.95 40.77
C GLN A 62 -15.55 8.65 40.37
N CYS A 63 -16.18 8.65 39.19
CA CYS A 63 -16.86 7.51 38.59
C CYS A 63 -15.98 6.82 37.54
N LEU A 64 -15.22 7.59 36.76
CA LEU A 64 -14.33 7.09 35.72
C LEU A 64 -13.17 8.08 35.58
N ALA A 65 -11.93 7.62 35.71
CA ALA A 65 -10.79 8.32 35.12
C ALA A 65 -9.98 7.34 34.31
N ARG A 66 -9.75 7.68 33.04
CA ARG A 66 -8.86 6.94 32.16
C ARG A 66 -8.23 7.92 31.18
N ALA A 67 -6.90 7.90 31.10
CA ALA A 67 -6.18 8.56 30.02
C ALA A 67 -6.35 7.76 28.71
N GLY A 68 -6.55 8.46 27.59
CA GLY A 68 -6.34 7.87 26.26
C GLY A 68 -4.87 7.48 26.07
N CYS A 69 -4.59 6.63 25.08
CA CYS A 69 -3.21 6.38 24.69
C CYS A 69 -2.68 7.56 23.89
N ASP A 70 -1.38 7.86 24.05
CA ASP A 70 -0.67 8.81 23.19
C ASP A 70 -0.58 8.27 21.77
N THR A 71 -0.49 9.17 20.79
CA THR A 71 -0.35 8.81 19.38
C THR A 71 0.86 9.52 18.77
N VAL A 72 1.69 8.79 18.05
CA VAL A 72 2.78 9.40 17.27
C VAL A 72 2.18 9.93 15.97
N LYS A 73 2.29 11.24 15.74
CA LYS A 73 1.73 11.89 14.55
C LYS A 73 2.58 11.65 13.31
N TRP A 74 3.89 11.85 13.47
CA TRP A 74 4.94 11.65 12.47
C TRP A 74 6.30 11.72 13.18
N TRP A 75 7.36 11.42 12.44
CA TRP A 75 8.73 11.64 12.88
C TRP A 75 9.32 12.83 12.15
N THR A 76 9.87 13.78 12.89
CA THR A 76 10.71 14.84 12.33
C THR A 76 12.05 14.23 11.96
N VAL A 77 12.45 14.36 10.69
CA VAL A 77 13.72 13.86 10.17
C VAL A 77 14.64 15.05 9.94
N GLU A 78 15.79 15.06 10.61
CA GLU A 78 16.84 16.05 10.44
C GLU A 78 18.10 15.37 9.92
N ILE A 79 18.66 15.86 8.81
CA ILE A 79 19.90 15.33 8.23
C ILE A 79 20.92 16.46 8.13
N VAL A 80 22.12 16.20 8.62
CA VAL A 80 23.29 17.10 8.50
C VAL A 80 24.21 16.56 7.43
N TRP A 81 24.58 17.41 6.49
CA TRP A 81 25.40 17.08 5.33
C TRP A 81 26.72 17.84 5.35
N CYS A 82 27.82 17.19 4.97
CA CYS A 82 29.09 17.84 4.64
C CYS A 82 29.30 17.93 3.12
N SER A 83 28.68 17.03 2.36
CA SER A 83 28.57 17.10 0.91
C SER A 83 27.31 16.37 0.44
N ILE A 84 26.78 16.76 -0.71
CA ILE A 84 25.69 16.04 -1.37
C ILE A 84 25.76 16.34 -2.87
N ASN A 85 25.33 15.39 -3.70
CA ASN A 85 25.14 15.61 -5.11
C ASN A 85 24.10 16.72 -5.35
N PHE A 86 24.38 17.66 -6.26
CA PHE A 86 23.46 18.76 -6.55
C PHE A 86 22.07 18.29 -7.02
N ALA A 87 21.96 17.14 -7.67
CA ALA A 87 20.68 16.55 -8.08
C ALA A 87 19.78 16.20 -6.87
N ALA A 88 20.37 15.81 -5.73
CA ALA A 88 19.61 15.46 -4.52
C ALA A 88 18.85 16.65 -3.94
N PHE A 89 19.35 17.88 -4.09
CA PHE A 89 18.64 19.08 -3.63
C PHE A 89 17.24 19.20 -4.26
N GLY A 90 17.10 18.86 -5.54
CA GLY A 90 15.81 18.86 -6.23
C GLY A 90 14.91 17.69 -5.85
N MET A 91 15.45 16.62 -5.26
CA MET A 91 14.67 15.51 -4.68
C MET A 91 14.16 15.89 -3.29
N ILE A 92 15.03 16.47 -2.46
CA ILE A 92 14.71 16.93 -1.11
C ILE A 92 13.64 18.04 -1.17
N ASN A 93 13.81 19.02 -2.06
CA ASN A 93 12.81 20.06 -2.28
C ASN A 93 12.67 20.35 -3.79
N PRO A 94 11.56 19.92 -4.44
CA PRO A 94 11.32 20.13 -5.87
C PRO A 94 11.27 21.60 -6.31
N THR A 95 11.11 22.55 -5.39
CA THR A 95 11.11 23.99 -5.72
C THR A 95 12.51 24.56 -5.91
N TYR A 96 13.56 23.82 -5.57
CA TYR A 96 14.95 24.24 -5.77
C TYR A 96 15.33 24.16 -7.24
N ARG A 97 16.00 25.20 -7.74
CA ARG A 97 16.44 25.25 -9.12
C ARG A 97 17.89 24.80 -9.21
N ILE A 98 18.12 23.67 -9.85
CA ILE A 98 19.46 23.16 -10.13
C ILE A 98 20.10 23.99 -11.24
N ARG A 99 21.29 24.55 -10.97
CA ARG A 99 22.12 25.25 -11.96
C ARG A 99 22.90 24.21 -12.74
N ARG A 100 22.89 24.31 -14.07
CA ARG A 100 23.63 23.42 -14.96
C ARG A 100 24.68 24.18 -15.79
N ASN A 101 25.76 23.51 -16.19
CA ASN A 101 26.72 24.00 -17.19
C ASN A 101 26.15 23.84 -18.61
N ASP A 102 26.96 24.16 -19.62
CA ASP A 102 26.58 24.06 -21.03
C ASP A 102 26.39 22.60 -21.49
N GLU A 103 27.05 21.65 -20.81
CA GLU A 103 26.88 20.20 -21.03
C GLU A 103 25.63 19.61 -20.35
N GLY A 104 24.95 20.38 -19.49
CA GLY A 104 23.75 19.95 -18.76
C GLY A 104 24.02 19.30 -17.41
N ASP A 105 25.27 19.19 -16.95
CA ASP A 105 25.64 18.69 -15.64
C ASP A 105 25.25 19.66 -14.52
N PRO A 106 24.79 19.15 -13.35
CA PRO A 106 24.44 20.00 -12.23
C PRO A 106 25.71 20.57 -11.56
N ILE A 107 25.84 21.89 -11.55
CA ILE A 107 27.01 22.64 -11.01
C ILE A 107 26.63 23.58 -9.86
N GLY A 108 25.40 23.49 -9.35
CA GLY A 108 24.95 24.29 -8.22
C GLY A 108 23.44 24.23 -7.99
N VAL A 109 22.99 24.94 -6.95
CA VAL A 109 21.57 25.00 -6.57
C VAL A 109 21.20 26.43 -6.16
N TYR A 110 20.00 26.87 -6.56
CA TYR A 110 19.33 28.03 -6.00
C TYR A 110 18.22 27.55 -5.06
N VAL A 111 18.43 27.77 -3.76
CA VAL A 111 17.51 27.38 -2.69
C VAL A 111 16.31 28.33 -2.65
N SER A 112 15.13 27.78 -2.34
CA SER A 112 13.85 28.48 -2.27
C SER A 112 13.28 28.44 -0.85
N ASN A 113 12.54 29.47 -0.45
CA ASN A 113 11.78 29.47 0.81
C ASN A 113 10.42 28.76 0.68
N LYS A 114 10.07 28.29 -0.53
CA LYS A 114 8.88 27.49 -0.77
C LYS A 114 9.18 26.02 -0.50
N VAL A 115 8.22 25.32 0.07
CA VAL A 115 8.30 23.87 0.28
C VAL A 115 7.12 23.25 -0.45
N ASP A 116 7.40 22.26 -1.30
CA ASP A 116 6.37 21.47 -1.95
C ASP A 116 6.11 20.20 -1.16
N CYS A 117 4.93 20.13 -0.54
CA CYS A 117 4.49 18.97 0.23
C CYS A 117 3.57 18.04 -0.59
N SER A 118 3.40 18.26 -1.90
CA SER A 118 2.57 17.39 -2.75
C SER A 118 3.26 16.08 -3.14
N THR A 119 4.60 16.04 -3.06
CA THR A 119 5.43 14.87 -3.30
C THR A 119 6.35 14.61 -2.09
N GLY A 120 7.28 13.66 -2.22
CA GLY A 120 8.30 13.43 -1.21
C GLY A 120 9.55 12.77 -1.76
N TYR A 121 10.39 12.32 -0.84
CA TYR A 121 11.55 11.48 -1.13
C TYR A 121 11.67 10.39 -0.06
N ALA A 122 12.21 9.24 -0.44
CA ALA A 122 12.66 8.21 0.48
C ALA A 122 14.14 8.42 0.80
N VAL A 123 14.54 8.01 1.99
CA VAL A 123 15.94 7.93 2.42
C VAL A 123 16.24 6.51 2.83
N GLU A 124 17.34 5.95 2.34
CA GLU A 124 17.84 4.65 2.71
C GLU A 124 19.27 4.83 3.23
N ILE A 125 19.57 4.28 4.41
CA ILE A 125 20.88 4.43 5.04
C ILE A 125 21.49 3.07 5.31
N TRP A 126 22.77 2.92 5.03
CA TRP A 126 23.57 1.79 5.43
C TRP A 126 24.56 2.22 6.51
N ALA A 127 24.70 1.40 7.54
CA ALA A 127 25.69 1.57 8.59
C ALA A 127 26.40 0.25 8.86
N GLN A 128 27.70 0.32 9.16
CA GLN A 128 28.50 -0.85 9.47
C GLN A 128 28.09 -1.48 10.80
N VAL A 129 28.17 -2.81 10.84
CA VAL A 129 27.90 -3.60 12.04
C VAL A 129 29.20 -4.14 12.61
N ASP A 130 29.37 -4.01 13.93
CA ASP A 130 30.42 -4.65 14.71
C ASP A 130 29.83 -5.70 15.66
N GLY A 131 30.59 -6.77 15.89
CA GLY A 131 30.26 -7.80 16.89
C GLY A 131 29.04 -8.69 16.64
N ALA A 132 28.39 -8.62 15.46
CA ALA A 132 27.32 -9.55 15.13
C ALA A 132 27.91 -10.91 14.71
N GLY A 133 27.67 -11.97 15.48
CA GLY A 133 28.17 -13.30 15.17
C GLY A 133 27.72 -13.80 13.79
N ASP A 134 28.65 -14.44 13.05
CA ASP A 134 28.53 -15.22 11.79
C ASP A 134 27.26 -15.01 10.90
N ALA A 135 26.79 -13.78 10.74
CA ALA A 135 25.67 -13.49 9.83
C ALA A 135 26.13 -13.46 8.35
N CYS A 136 27.43 -13.39 8.08
CA CYS A 136 28.02 -13.53 6.75
C CYS A 136 28.07 -15.01 6.31
N THR A 137 26.93 -15.70 6.32
CA THR A 137 26.83 -17.11 5.91
C THR A 137 26.19 -17.22 4.52
N GLY A 138 27.00 -17.47 3.49
CA GLY A 138 26.56 -17.67 2.11
C GLY A 138 27.62 -17.24 1.10
N GLU A 139 27.73 -17.92 -0.04
CA GLU A 139 28.72 -17.61 -1.09
C GLU A 139 28.55 -16.19 -1.68
N GLU A 140 27.33 -15.64 -1.67
CA GLU A 140 27.02 -14.31 -2.20
C GLU A 140 27.03 -13.19 -1.14
N ALA A 141 27.23 -13.52 0.15
CA ALA A 141 27.29 -12.51 1.21
C ALA A 141 28.55 -11.64 1.06
N GLN A 142 28.38 -10.32 1.07
CA GLN A 142 29.45 -9.35 0.81
C GLN A 142 29.99 -8.68 2.09
N GLY A 143 29.29 -8.86 3.21
CA GLY A 143 29.61 -8.27 4.51
C GLY A 143 28.36 -8.20 5.37
N GLN A 144 28.33 -7.27 6.33
CA GLN A 144 27.16 -7.04 7.17
C GLN A 144 26.95 -5.55 7.46
N TRP A 145 25.73 -5.09 7.22
CA TRP A 145 25.30 -3.72 7.45
C TRP A 145 23.93 -3.70 8.12
N VAL A 146 23.63 -2.60 8.81
CA VAL A 146 22.27 -2.21 9.10
C VAL A 146 21.77 -1.33 7.97
N TYR A 147 20.65 -1.71 7.40
CA TYR A 147 19.87 -0.98 6.43
C TYR A 147 18.67 -0.32 7.13
N PHE A 148 18.55 0.99 6.96
CA PHE A 148 17.53 1.83 7.59
C PHE A 148 16.75 2.60 6.51
N PRO A 149 15.62 2.05 6.02
CA PRO A 149 14.75 2.73 5.08
C PRO A 149 13.79 3.69 5.80
N VAL A 150 13.61 4.88 5.26
CA VAL A 150 12.58 5.89 5.59
C VAL A 150 11.81 6.18 4.29
N PRO A 151 10.71 5.44 4.02
CA PRO A 151 10.13 5.34 2.68
C PRO A 151 9.45 6.62 2.17
N TRP A 152 8.98 7.49 3.07
CA TRP A 152 8.25 8.68 2.65
C TRP A 152 8.46 9.87 3.57
N ILE A 153 9.34 10.77 3.14
CA ILE A 153 9.59 12.06 3.78
C ILE A 153 8.98 13.16 2.90
N ALA A 154 8.15 14.01 3.51
CA ALA A 154 7.68 15.24 2.89
C ALA A 154 8.38 16.45 3.53
N GLY A 155 8.72 17.46 2.73
CA GLY A 155 9.38 18.66 3.22
C GLY A 155 10.68 18.95 2.49
N GLY A 156 11.79 19.03 3.22
CA GLY A 156 13.06 19.53 2.71
C GLY A 156 13.32 20.99 3.03
N THR A 157 12.87 21.44 4.22
CA THR A 157 13.11 22.81 4.68
C THR A 157 14.60 22.99 4.92
N PRO A 158 15.22 24.05 4.37
CA PRO A 158 16.63 24.31 4.61
C PRO A 158 16.82 24.77 6.05
N GLY A 159 17.75 24.14 6.76
CA GLY A 159 18.23 24.58 8.07
C GLY A 159 19.34 25.62 7.94
N PRO A 160 20.00 25.96 9.06
CA PRO A 160 21.14 26.87 9.04
C PRO A 160 22.28 26.29 8.17
N ILE A 161 23.00 27.18 7.50
CA ILE A 161 24.24 26.87 6.79
C ILE A 161 25.39 27.42 7.63
N ALA A 162 26.30 26.54 8.05
CA ALA A 162 27.48 26.91 8.80
C ALA A 162 28.70 26.91 7.87
N ILE A 163 29.35 28.07 7.74
CA ILE A 163 30.60 28.24 6.99
C ILE A 163 31.66 28.73 7.99
N GLY A 164 32.50 27.82 8.45
CA GLY A 164 33.60 28.10 9.38
C GLY A 164 34.94 28.35 8.66
N GLY A 165 35.90 28.94 9.37
CA GLY A 165 37.26 29.16 8.85
C GLY A 165 38.17 27.93 8.95
N GLU A 166 37.97 27.08 9.96
CA GLU A 166 38.71 25.81 10.17
C GLU A 166 37.81 24.56 10.05
N ASP A 167 36.48 24.70 10.09
CA ASP A 167 35.51 23.60 10.01
C ASP A 167 35.01 23.35 8.58
N SER A 168 34.60 22.11 8.28
CA SER A 168 33.90 21.77 7.05
C SER A 168 32.55 22.50 6.95
N VAL A 169 32.19 22.94 5.74
CA VAL A 169 30.87 23.54 5.49
C VAL A 169 29.81 22.47 5.70
N THR A 170 28.89 22.72 6.63
CA THR A 170 27.75 21.84 6.86
C THR A 170 26.44 22.58 6.63
N PHE A 171 25.44 21.83 6.19
CA PHE A 171 24.08 22.34 6.05
C PHE A 171 23.09 21.26 6.47
N THR A 172 21.95 21.72 6.99
CA THR A 172 20.91 20.85 7.52
C THR A 172 19.70 20.86 6.61
N THR A 173 19.05 19.70 6.45
CA THR A 173 17.73 19.59 5.81
C THR A 173 16.76 18.93 6.77
N THR A 174 15.55 19.48 6.88
CA THR A 174 14.50 18.92 7.74
C THR A 174 13.25 18.52 6.95
N GLY A 175 12.67 17.40 7.33
CA GLY A 175 11.45 16.84 6.75
C GLY A 175 10.60 16.15 7.81
N ARG A 176 9.46 15.60 7.39
CA ARG A 176 8.56 14.82 8.25
C ARG A 176 8.17 13.54 7.54
N THR A 177 8.16 12.42 8.24
CA THR A 177 7.64 11.17 7.69
C THR A 177 6.15 11.29 7.41
N ARG A 178 5.64 10.45 6.51
CA ARG A 178 4.22 10.28 6.25
C ARG A 178 3.82 8.82 6.40
N ASN A 179 2.61 8.62 6.92
CA ASN A 179 1.95 7.32 6.95
C ASN A 179 1.28 7.04 5.60
N GLY A 180 1.04 5.76 5.32
CA GLY A 180 0.45 5.29 4.07
C GLY A 180 1.48 5.14 2.95
N ALA A 181 2.76 5.00 3.28
CA ALA A 181 3.82 4.89 2.27
C ALA A 181 3.65 3.61 1.44
N LYS A 182 3.53 3.76 0.12
CA LYS A 182 3.44 2.62 -0.81
C LYS A 182 4.83 2.21 -1.33
N TRP A 183 5.76 2.00 -0.42
CA TRP A 183 7.12 1.56 -0.72
C TRP A 183 7.19 0.06 -0.99
N GLY A 184 6.39 -0.73 -0.27
CA GLY A 184 6.39 -2.18 -0.36
C GLY A 184 7.76 -2.74 -0.01
N ARG A 185 8.30 -3.59 -0.90
CA ARG A 185 9.64 -4.17 -0.75
C ARG A 185 10.79 -3.22 -1.19
N GLY A 186 10.44 -2.03 -1.69
CA GLY A 186 11.36 -1.11 -2.33
C GLY A 186 11.74 -1.54 -3.75
N PRO A 187 12.31 -0.62 -4.55
CA PRO A 187 12.63 -0.91 -5.95
C PRO A 187 14.00 -1.58 -6.11
N TYR A 188 14.86 -1.58 -5.08
CA TYR A 188 16.26 -1.98 -5.20
C TYR A 188 16.53 -3.31 -4.52
N ASP A 189 17.54 -4.02 -5.03
CA ASP A 189 18.13 -5.14 -4.31
C ASP A 189 18.89 -4.61 -3.09
N VAL A 190 18.44 -5.03 -1.92
CA VAL A 190 18.98 -4.59 -0.61
C VAL A 190 19.23 -5.76 0.33
N GLU A 191 18.78 -6.96 -0.01
CA GLU A 191 18.94 -8.18 0.76
C GLU A 191 19.34 -9.36 -0.15
N LEU A 192 19.83 -10.43 0.48
CA LEU A 192 19.98 -11.73 -0.16
C LEU A 192 18.84 -12.66 0.28
N ILE A 193 17.96 -13.02 -0.64
CA ILE A 193 16.86 -13.96 -0.40
C ILE A 193 17.13 -15.22 -1.19
N ASP A 194 17.16 -16.36 -0.51
CA ASP A 194 17.55 -17.65 -1.10
C ASP A 194 18.89 -17.58 -1.86
N GLY A 195 19.81 -16.76 -1.33
CA GLY A 195 21.14 -16.55 -1.91
C GLY A 195 21.13 -15.78 -3.24
N ARG A 196 20.15 -14.88 -3.46
CA ARG A 196 20.11 -13.98 -4.61
C ARG A 196 19.83 -12.54 -4.18
N PRO A 197 20.46 -11.53 -4.80
CA PRO A 197 20.08 -10.13 -4.61
C PRO A 197 18.58 -9.96 -4.88
N SER A 198 17.90 -9.30 -3.95
CA SER A 198 16.46 -9.08 -4.02
C SER A 198 16.07 -7.83 -3.23
N PRO A 199 14.90 -7.23 -3.52
CA PRO A 199 14.28 -6.26 -2.64
C PRO A 199 13.94 -6.86 -1.27
N LEU A 200 13.61 -6.02 -0.29
CA LEU A 200 13.31 -6.40 1.10
C LEU A 200 12.49 -7.69 1.18
N GLY A 201 12.88 -8.66 2.01
CA GLY A 201 12.15 -9.93 2.10
C GLY A 201 10.69 -9.79 2.51
N GLU A 202 10.40 -8.80 3.34
CA GLU A 202 9.06 -8.41 3.75
C GLU A 202 8.78 -6.97 3.30
N ALA A 203 7.55 -6.71 2.84
CA ALA A 203 7.14 -5.36 2.49
C ALA A 203 6.97 -4.52 3.76
N LEU A 204 7.44 -3.27 3.74
CA LEU A 204 7.13 -2.33 4.81
C LEU A 204 5.62 -2.08 4.86
N ASP A 205 5.04 -2.17 6.05
CA ASP A 205 3.63 -1.82 6.24
C ASP A 205 3.46 -0.32 5.98
N PRO A 206 2.36 0.12 5.33
CA PRO A 206 2.11 1.55 5.13
C PRO A 206 2.11 2.39 6.43
N GLU A 207 1.87 1.79 7.60
CA GLU A 207 1.92 2.44 8.91
C GLU A 207 3.33 2.47 9.54
N GLU A 208 4.33 1.82 8.93
CA GLU A 208 5.71 1.79 9.38
C GLU A 208 6.53 2.94 8.76
N PRO A 209 6.88 3.99 9.53
CA PRO A 209 7.57 5.16 8.98
C PRO A 209 9.05 4.90 8.67
N PHE A 210 9.63 3.82 9.18
CA PHE A 210 10.98 3.35 8.87
C PHE A 210 11.20 1.91 9.34
N GLY A 211 12.24 1.26 8.82
CA GLY A 211 12.70 -0.08 9.22
C GLY A 211 14.11 -0.07 9.82
N TYR A 212 14.47 -1.14 10.52
CA TYR A 212 15.83 -1.39 11.00
C TYR A 212 16.20 -2.84 10.73
N ILE A 213 17.01 -3.07 9.70
CA ILE A 213 17.15 -4.38 9.06
C ILE A 213 18.64 -4.70 8.94
N VAL A 214 19.03 -5.95 9.22
CA VAL A 214 20.39 -6.42 8.95
C VAL A 214 20.44 -6.98 7.54
N THR A 215 21.37 -6.50 6.72
CA THR A 215 21.63 -7.02 5.38
C THR A 215 23.08 -7.46 5.21
N THR A 216 23.27 -8.42 4.30
CA THR A 216 24.58 -8.91 3.87
C THR A 216 24.96 -8.50 2.45
N LEU A 217 24.07 -7.76 1.77
CA LEU A 217 24.35 -7.13 0.49
C LEU A 217 25.05 -5.79 0.75
N ALA A 218 26.14 -5.52 0.03
CA ALA A 218 26.88 -4.28 0.20
C ALA A 218 26.02 -3.06 -0.15
N PRO A 219 26.26 -1.91 0.50
CA PRO A 219 25.63 -0.68 0.11
C PRO A 219 25.97 -0.34 -1.34
N PRO A 220 25.08 0.38 -2.05
CA PRO A 220 25.33 0.71 -3.44
C PRO A 220 26.49 1.71 -3.56
N GLU A 221 27.23 1.65 -4.67
CA GLU A 221 28.37 2.52 -4.90
C GLU A 221 27.94 3.98 -5.10
N MET A 222 28.75 4.92 -4.60
CA MET A 222 28.50 6.34 -4.84
C MET A 222 28.69 6.65 -6.33
N ASP A 223 27.79 7.47 -6.86
CA ASP A 223 27.96 8.13 -8.15
C ASP A 223 27.74 9.65 -8.03
N CYS A 224 28.51 10.42 -8.80
CA CYS A 224 28.30 11.85 -8.97
C CYS A 224 27.12 12.16 -9.90
N GLN A 225 26.57 11.16 -10.59
CA GLN A 225 25.34 11.26 -11.38
C GLN A 225 24.14 10.69 -10.61
N CYS A 226 22.94 11.18 -10.95
CA CYS A 226 21.71 10.54 -10.52
C CYS A 226 21.53 9.20 -11.25
N GLN A 227 20.94 8.23 -10.58
CA GLN A 227 20.71 6.88 -11.07
C GLN A 227 19.25 6.64 -11.42
N ASP A 228 19.04 5.62 -12.24
CA ASP A 228 17.72 5.11 -12.58
C ASP A 228 17.12 4.40 -11.37
N VAL A 229 15.82 4.61 -11.15
CA VAL A 229 15.05 3.79 -10.21
C VAL A 229 14.53 2.59 -11.00
N PRO A 230 15.03 1.36 -10.74
CA PRO A 230 14.62 0.18 -11.47
C PRO A 230 13.14 -0.08 -11.24
N ARG A 231 12.44 -0.39 -12.33
CA ARG A 231 11.04 -0.73 -12.29
C ARG A 231 10.89 -2.23 -12.03
N PRO A 232 10.13 -2.67 -11.01
CA PRO A 232 9.85 -4.08 -10.82
C PRO A 232 8.98 -4.59 -11.97
N VAL A 233 9.08 -5.89 -12.27
CA VAL A 233 8.13 -6.53 -13.18
C VAL A 233 6.74 -6.46 -12.54
N PRO A 234 5.73 -5.86 -13.20
CA PRO A 234 4.39 -5.72 -12.63
C PRO A 234 3.69 -7.06 -12.50
N ASP A 235 2.86 -7.20 -11.46
CA ASP A 235 1.74 -8.14 -11.49
C ASP A 235 0.69 -7.67 -12.50
N PRO A 236 -0.10 -8.57 -13.11
CA PRO A 236 -1.21 -8.17 -13.97
C PRO A 236 -2.17 -7.21 -13.26
N ALA A 237 -2.66 -6.21 -13.99
CA ALA A 237 -3.52 -5.18 -13.41
C ALA A 237 -4.85 -5.77 -12.90
N ASP A 238 -5.28 -5.32 -11.71
CA ASP A 238 -6.59 -5.64 -11.16
C ASP A 238 -7.66 -4.78 -11.84
N LEU A 239 -8.76 -5.42 -12.27
CA LEU A 239 -9.79 -4.76 -13.07
C LEU A 239 -11.11 -4.67 -12.32
N VAL A 240 -11.61 -3.45 -12.13
CA VAL A 240 -13.00 -3.22 -11.72
C VAL A 240 -13.82 -2.86 -12.95
N VAL A 241 -14.78 -3.73 -13.30
CA VAL A 241 -15.69 -3.54 -14.42
C VAL A 241 -17.12 -3.32 -13.91
N GLU A 242 -17.76 -2.27 -14.43
CA GLU A 242 -19.10 -1.82 -14.08
C GLU A 242 -19.86 -1.44 -15.37
N GLY A 243 -21.18 -1.53 -15.36
CA GLY A 243 -21.98 -0.96 -16.45
C GLY A 243 -22.51 0.43 -16.08
N LEU A 244 -22.76 1.30 -17.05
CA LEU A 244 -23.46 2.56 -16.79
C LEU A 244 -24.87 2.28 -16.25
N THR A 245 -25.19 2.80 -15.05
CA THR A 245 -26.45 2.48 -14.35
C THR A 245 -27.67 3.23 -14.88
N THR A 246 -27.44 4.29 -15.66
CA THR A 246 -28.49 5.13 -16.25
C THR A 246 -28.82 4.76 -17.70
N GLU A 247 -28.23 3.69 -18.23
CA GLU A 247 -28.40 3.25 -19.61
C GLU A 247 -29.16 1.92 -19.67
N GLU A 248 -30.15 1.81 -20.56
CA GLU A 248 -30.80 0.54 -20.91
C GLU A 248 -31.01 0.46 -22.43
N PRO A 249 -30.53 -0.59 -23.12
CA PRO A 249 -29.66 -1.66 -22.61
C PRO A 249 -28.26 -1.15 -22.20
N ARG A 250 -27.67 -1.74 -21.16
CA ARG A 250 -26.36 -1.37 -20.59
C ARG A 250 -25.18 -1.70 -21.51
N ASN A 251 -25.01 -0.91 -22.57
CA ASN A 251 -23.98 -1.10 -23.59
C ASN A 251 -22.66 -0.37 -23.30
N THR A 252 -22.65 0.51 -22.30
CA THR A 252 -21.45 1.24 -21.87
C THR A 252 -20.77 0.54 -20.69
N VAL A 253 -19.51 0.14 -20.90
CA VAL A 253 -18.62 -0.38 -19.85
C VAL A 253 -17.87 0.77 -19.20
N ARG A 254 -17.79 0.74 -17.88
CA ARG A 254 -16.90 1.53 -17.04
C ARG A 254 -15.79 0.61 -16.53
N LEU A 255 -14.56 0.90 -16.92
CA LEU A 255 -13.38 0.14 -16.52
C LEU A 255 -12.51 1.01 -15.61
N ARG A 256 -12.08 0.48 -14.47
CA ARG A 256 -11.02 1.06 -13.64
C ARG A 256 -9.91 0.03 -13.45
N PRO A 257 -8.77 0.17 -14.14
CA PRO A 257 -7.60 -0.66 -13.91
C PRO A 257 -6.83 -0.16 -12.68
N ASP A 258 -6.23 -1.10 -11.94
CA ASP A 258 -5.25 -0.86 -10.89
C ASP A 258 -3.97 -1.58 -11.28
N ASN A 259 -2.97 -0.81 -11.69
CA ASN A 259 -1.67 -1.29 -12.13
C ASN A 259 -0.63 -1.20 -11.00
N HIS A 260 -1.09 -1.26 -9.75
CA HIS A 260 -0.28 -1.31 -8.54
C HIS A 260 0.67 -0.10 -8.39
N GLY A 261 0.34 1.03 -9.03
CA GLY A 261 1.19 2.23 -9.03
C GLY A 261 2.35 2.21 -10.01
N LEU A 262 2.42 1.25 -10.94
CA LEU A 262 3.52 1.12 -11.89
C LEU A 262 3.32 1.96 -13.17
N GLY A 263 2.30 2.82 -13.20
CA GLY A 263 2.04 3.75 -14.30
C GLY A 263 0.83 3.35 -15.14
N PRO A 264 0.65 4.00 -16.32
CA PRO A 264 -0.53 3.77 -17.15
C PRO A 264 -0.57 2.35 -17.74
N VAL A 265 -1.76 1.95 -18.15
CA VAL A 265 -2.04 0.72 -18.89
C VAL A 265 -2.53 1.03 -20.29
N THR A 266 -2.42 0.06 -21.19
CA THR A 266 -3.09 0.06 -22.49
C THR A 266 -4.31 -0.86 -22.44
N VAL A 267 -5.46 -0.38 -22.91
CA VAL A 267 -6.74 -1.09 -22.93
C VAL A 267 -7.16 -1.35 -24.37
N ASP A 268 -7.33 -2.62 -24.71
CA ASP A 268 -8.02 -3.09 -25.91
C ASP A 268 -9.43 -3.55 -25.52
N TRP A 269 -10.45 -2.94 -26.11
CA TRP A 269 -11.85 -3.19 -25.79
C TRP A 269 -12.42 -4.45 -26.48
N GLY A 270 -11.68 -5.08 -27.39
CA GLY A 270 -12.08 -6.31 -28.07
C GLY A 270 -13.18 -6.10 -29.12
N ASP A 271 -13.33 -4.89 -29.66
CA ASP A 271 -14.31 -4.53 -30.70
C ASP A 271 -13.71 -3.75 -31.87
N GLU A 272 -12.41 -3.93 -32.14
CA GLU A 272 -11.64 -3.28 -33.21
C GLU A 272 -11.46 -1.76 -33.04
N THR A 273 -11.91 -1.20 -31.91
CA THR A 273 -11.60 0.18 -31.58
C THR A 273 -10.12 0.35 -31.23
N PRO A 274 -9.51 1.52 -31.50
CA PRO A 274 -8.10 1.73 -31.21
C PRO A 274 -7.77 1.52 -29.73
N VAL A 275 -6.62 0.87 -29.47
CA VAL A 275 -6.09 0.69 -28.11
C VAL A 275 -5.96 2.04 -27.42
N GLN A 276 -6.47 2.11 -26.20
CA GLN A 276 -6.53 3.33 -25.40
C GLN A 276 -5.51 3.29 -24.27
N GLU A 277 -4.73 4.36 -24.10
CA GLU A 277 -3.92 4.55 -22.90
C GLU A 277 -4.79 5.09 -21.75
N VAL A 278 -4.69 4.45 -20.58
CA VAL A 278 -5.46 4.79 -19.38
C VAL A 278 -4.50 4.95 -18.21
N ALA A 279 -4.57 6.08 -17.52
CA ALA A 279 -3.78 6.31 -16.31
C ALA A 279 -4.19 5.31 -15.20
N ASP A 280 -3.24 4.95 -14.34
CA ASP A 280 -3.50 4.07 -13.19
C ASP A 280 -4.66 4.60 -12.32
N LEU A 281 -5.53 3.69 -11.86
CA LEU A 281 -6.73 3.97 -11.06
C LEU A 281 -7.77 4.90 -11.72
N ARG A 282 -7.59 5.28 -12.99
CA ARG A 282 -8.53 6.13 -13.71
C ARG A 282 -9.67 5.32 -14.29
N THR A 283 -10.91 5.68 -13.94
CA THR A 283 -12.08 5.14 -14.62
C THR A 283 -12.23 5.72 -16.01
N VAL A 284 -12.42 4.84 -17.00
CA VAL A 284 -12.70 5.15 -18.40
C VAL A 284 -14.02 4.49 -18.82
N GLU A 285 -14.69 5.08 -19.81
CA GLU A 285 -15.95 4.63 -20.37
C GLU A 285 -15.80 4.24 -21.84
N HIS A 286 -16.41 3.12 -22.23
CA HIS A 286 -16.47 2.66 -23.62
C HIS A 286 -17.86 2.15 -23.96
N LYS A 287 -18.41 2.65 -25.07
CA LYS A 287 -19.76 2.29 -25.53
C LYS A 287 -19.67 1.32 -26.70
N TYR A 288 -20.10 0.09 -26.48
CA TYR A 288 -20.17 -0.92 -27.52
C TYR A 288 -21.37 -0.69 -28.45
N THR A 289 -21.14 -0.84 -29.75
CA THR A 289 -22.18 -0.75 -30.78
C THR A 289 -22.83 -2.11 -31.07
N THR A 290 -22.08 -3.20 -30.89
CA THR A 290 -22.54 -4.57 -31.12
C THR A 290 -22.71 -5.31 -29.79
N PRO A 291 -23.89 -5.89 -29.51
CA PRO A 291 -24.05 -6.80 -28.37
C PRO A 291 -23.27 -8.11 -28.59
N GLY A 292 -23.07 -8.86 -27.52
CA GLY A 292 -22.36 -10.15 -27.53
C GLY A 292 -21.19 -10.18 -26.55
N GLU A 293 -20.45 -11.28 -26.57
CA GLU A 293 -19.25 -11.45 -25.77
C GLU A 293 -18.11 -10.58 -26.30
N LYS A 294 -17.40 -9.93 -25.38
CA LYS A 294 -16.23 -9.09 -25.64
C LYS A 294 -15.14 -9.45 -24.65
N THR A 295 -13.89 -9.45 -25.10
CA THR A 295 -12.72 -9.65 -24.24
C THR A 295 -12.00 -8.33 -24.12
N ILE A 296 -12.04 -7.73 -22.94
CA ILE A 296 -11.25 -6.55 -22.62
C ILE A 296 -9.86 -7.04 -22.23
N LYS A 297 -8.82 -6.58 -22.93
CA LYS A 297 -7.43 -6.89 -22.62
C LYS A 297 -6.74 -5.62 -22.12
N VAL A 298 -6.18 -5.71 -20.92
CA VAL A 298 -5.47 -4.61 -20.27
C VAL A 298 -4.03 -5.05 -20.07
N CYS A 299 -3.09 -4.33 -20.65
CA CYS A 299 -1.66 -4.61 -20.50
C CYS A 299 -0.95 -3.43 -19.85
N ASP A 300 0.11 -3.71 -19.13
CA ASP A 300 1.02 -2.66 -18.69
C ASP A 300 1.61 -1.91 -19.90
N LYS A 301 1.72 -0.57 -19.82
CA LYS A 301 2.19 0.23 -20.97
C LYS A 301 3.69 -0.01 -21.27
N GLN A 302 4.50 -0.23 -20.24
CA GLN A 302 5.96 -0.35 -20.40
C GLN A 302 6.38 -1.82 -20.55
N ASP A 303 5.78 -2.73 -19.79
CA ASP A 303 5.96 -4.18 -19.85
C ASP A 303 4.76 -4.83 -20.56
N THR A 304 4.66 -4.62 -21.87
CA THR A 304 3.47 -4.98 -22.69
C THR A 304 3.13 -6.47 -22.74
N ALA A 305 3.98 -7.33 -22.18
CA ALA A 305 3.73 -8.76 -22.03
C ALA A 305 2.86 -9.10 -20.80
N VAL A 306 2.83 -8.21 -19.80
CA VAL A 306 2.02 -8.38 -18.58
C VAL A 306 0.61 -7.86 -18.86
N CYS A 307 -0.35 -8.78 -18.96
CA CYS A 307 -1.72 -8.47 -19.31
C CYS A 307 -2.74 -9.21 -18.46
N THR A 308 -3.88 -8.58 -18.23
CA THR A 308 -5.11 -9.18 -17.68
C THR A 308 -6.19 -9.16 -18.75
N GLU A 309 -6.85 -10.29 -18.97
CA GLU A 309 -8.01 -10.39 -19.86
C GLU A 309 -9.30 -10.58 -19.07
N LYS A 310 -10.34 -9.85 -19.46
CA LYS A 310 -11.67 -9.95 -18.85
C LYS A 310 -12.74 -10.12 -19.92
N LYS A 311 -13.42 -11.27 -19.88
CA LYS A 311 -14.61 -11.51 -20.69
C LYS A 311 -15.82 -10.83 -20.07
N VAL A 312 -16.59 -10.13 -20.91
CA VAL A 312 -17.86 -9.49 -20.56
C VAL A 312 -18.90 -9.78 -21.64
N THR A 313 -20.17 -9.83 -21.25
CA THR A 313 -21.30 -9.95 -22.20
C THR A 313 -22.02 -8.61 -22.28
N ILE A 314 -22.14 -8.05 -23.48
CA ILE A 314 -22.84 -6.80 -23.75
C ILE A 314 -24.25 -7.12 -24.25
N PRO A 315 -25.32 -6.53 -23.67
CA PRO A 315 -25.34 -5.55 -22.58
C PRO A 315 -24.96 -6.15 -21.22
N LEU A 316 -24.31 -5.36 -20.35
CA LEU A 316 -23.85 -5.87 -19.05
C LEU A 316 -25.02 -6.22 -18.12
N PRO A 317 -24.95 -7.37 -17.42
CA PRO A 317 -25.91 -7.69 -16.37
C PRO A 317 -25.71 -6.77 -15.15
N SER A 318 -26.70 -6.73 -14.26
CA SER A 318 -26.62 -5.98 -12.99
C SER A 318 -25.27 -6.16 -12.28
N ASP A 319 -24.70 -5.07 -11.76
CA ASP A 319 -23.43 -5.12 -11.01
C ASP A 319 -23.59 -5.68 -9.60
N ASN A 320 -24.83 -5.72 -9.09
CA ASN A 320 -25.10 -6.30 -7.77
C ASN A 320 -24.93 -7.82 -7.82
N PRO A 321 -24.29 -8.43 -6.80
CA PRO A 321 -24.39 -9.86 -6.59
C PRO A 321 -25.86 -10.25 -6.33
N LYS A 322 -26.13 -11.56 -6.29
CA LYS A 322 -27.38 -12.10 -5.77
C LYS A 322 -27.08 -13.09 -4.66
N VAL A 323 -27.90 -13.09 -3.62
CA VAL A 323 -27.85 -14.10 -2.56
C VAL A 323 -29.21 -14.78 -2.44
N GLU A 324 -29.18 -16.11 -2.30
CA GLU A 324 -30.33 -16.94 -1.97
C GLU A 324 -30.00 -17.73 -0.70
N VAL A 325 -30.66 -17.42 0.41
CA VAL A 325 -30.46 -18.07 1.70
C VAL A 325 -31.51 -19.13 1.95
N THR A 326 -31.06 -20.29 2.40
CA THR A 326 -31.94 -21.42 2.75
C THR A 326 -31.65 -21.84 4.19
N GLY A 327 -32.71 -21.89 5.00
CA GLY A 327 -32.63 -22.45 6.34
C GLY A 327 -32.49 -23.97 6.22
N ALA A 328 -31.30 -24.49 6.47
CA ALA A 328 -30.98 -25.90 6.30
C ALA A 328 -30.89 -26.63 7.64
N GLY A 329 -31.58 -26.12 8.68
CA GLY A 329 -31.57 -26.71 10.00
C GLY A 329 -31.90 -28.21 9.93
N THR A 330 -30.89 -29.08 10.01
CA THR A 330 -31.13 -30.51 10.18
C THR A 330 -31.37 -30.78 11.66
N THR A 331 -31.86 -31.96 12.01
CA THR A 331 -31.94 -32.36 13.42
C THR A 331 -30.58 -32.33 14.11
N GLU A 332 -29.48 -32.50 13.35
CA GLU A 332 -28.11 -32.48 13.84
C GLU A 332 -27.49 -31.06 13.87
N PHE A 333 -27.90 -30.19 12.94
CA PHE A 333 -27.42 -28.81 12.84
C PHE A 333 -28.59 -27.82 12.68
N PRO A 334 -29.42 -27.62 13.71
CA PRO A 334 -30.68 -26.88 13.58
C PRO A 334 -30.51 -25.39 13.28
N ASN A 335 -29.33 -24.83 13.55
CA ASN A 335 -29.02 -23.42 13.34
C ASN A 335 -28.18 -23.16 12.08
N ARG A 336 -27.99 -24.18 11.24
CA ARG A 336 -27.20 -24.06 10.01
C ARG A 336 -28.00 -23.40 8.90
N VAL A 337 -27.44 -22.35 8.32
CA VAL A 337 -27.99 -21.65 7.15
C VAL A 337 -27.02 -21.84 5.99
N SER A 338 -27.56 -22.09 4.80
CA SER A 338 -26.80 -22.10 3.56
C SER A 338 -27.11 -20.83 2.76
N ALA A 339 -26.09 -20.21 2.18
CA ALA A 339 -26.22 -19.07 1.28
C ALA A 339 -25.62 -19.45 -0.08
N LYS A 340 -26.45 -19.42 -1.12
CA LYS A 340 -26.02 -19.51 -2.51
C LYS A 340 -25.76 -18.10 -3.03
N VAL A 341 -24.49 -17.82 -3.28
CA VAL A 341 -24.02 -16.55 -3.83
C VAL A 341 -23.91 -16.69 -5.34
N THR A 342 -24.44 -15.72 -6.09
CA THR A 342 -24.23 -15.58 -7.53
C THR A 342 -23.57 -14.23 -7.80
N LEU A 343 -22.44 -14.23 -8.49
CA LEU A 343 -21.74 -13.02 -8.89
C LEU A 343 -21.99 -12.70 -10.37
N PRO A 344 -22.05 -11.42 -10.75
CA PRO A 344 -22.13 -11.05 -12.15
C PRO A 344 -20.79 -11.34 -12.85
N GLY A 345 -20.83 -11.77 -14.12
CA GLY A 345 -19.65 -12.22 -14.86
C GLY A 345 -18.54 -11.18 -15.00
N GLN A 346 -18.86 -9.89 -14.91
CA GLN A 346 -17.89 -8.80 -14.92
C GLN A 346 -17.12 -8.61 -13.61
N SER A 347 -17.51 -9.25 -12.50
CA SER A 347 -16.80 -9.17 -11.21
C SER A 347 -15.52 -10.02 -11.17
N THR A 348 -14.67 -9.87 -10.15
CA THR A 348 -13.46 -10.69 -9.97
C THR A 348 -13.71 -12.14 -9.54
N GLY A 349 -14.98 -12.54 -9.36
CA GLY A 349 -15.34 -13.87 -8.88
C GLY A 349 -15.21 -14.05 -7.36
N LYS A 350 -14.80 -13.00 -6.63
CA LYS A 350 -14.72 -13.00 -5.16
C LYS A 350 -15.83 -12.18 -4.52
N ALA A 351 -16.42 -12.70 -3.44
CA ALA A 351 -17.45 -12.04 -2.65
C ALA A 351 -17.12 -12.05 -1.15
N LEU A 352 -17.62 -11.04 -0.44
CA LEU A 352 -17.59 -10.97 1.02
C LEU A 352 -19.00 -11.23 1.56
N VAL A 353 -19.14 -12.25 2.40
CA VAL A 353 -20.40 -12.66 3.02
C VAL A 353 -20.39 -12.24 4.49
N ASN A 354 -21.38 -11.46 4.88
CA ASN A 354 -21.62 -11.05 6.26
C ASN A 354 -22.92 -11.69 6.75
N TRP A 355 -22.83 -12.56 7.76
CA TRP A 355 -23.97 -13.33 8.29
C TRP A 355 -24.87 -12.53 9.24
N GLY A 356 -24.48 -11.31 9.61
CA GLY A 356 -25.29 -10.38 10.40
C GLY A 356 -25.35 -10.67 11.90
N ASP A 357 -24.51 -11.59 12.41
CA ASP A 357 -24.42 -11.96 13.84
C ASP A 357 -23.19 -11.37 14.56
N GLY A 358 -22.41 -10.53 13.86
CA GLY A 358 -21.19 -9.89 14.37
C GLY A 358 -19.92 -10.70 14.16
N THR A 359 -20.00 -11.86 13.49
CA THR A 359 -18.80 -12.58 13.02
C THR A 359 -18.07 -11.81 11.90
N PRO A 360 -16.74 -11.99 11.74
CA PRO A 360 -16.01 -11.39 10.62
C PRO A 360 -16.58 -11.81 9.26
N GLU A 361 -16.45 -10.95 8.25
CA GLU A 361 -16.91 -11.27 6.90
C GLU A 361 -16.10 -12.45 6.32
N GLN A 362 -16.79 -13.37 5.66
CA GLN A 362 -16.20 -14.54 5.01
C GLN A 362 -15.95 -14.23 3.53
N GLU A 363 -14.72 -14.39 3.04
CA GLU A 363 -14.42 -14.35 1.61
C GLU A 363 -14.78 -15.70 0.96
N VAL A 364 -15.52 -15.64 -0.16
CA VAL A 364 -15.89 -16.80 -0.98
C VAL A 364 -15.54 -16.53 -2.45
N THR A 365 -15.16 -17.58 -3.18
CA THR A 365 -14.87 -17.52 -4.62
C THR A 365 -15.89 -18.34 -5.38
N VAL A 366 -16.47 -17.79 -6.45
CA VAL A 366 -17.44 -18.50 -7.31
C VAL A 366 -16.77 -19.47 -8.27
N GLY A 367 -17.49 -20.54 -8.63
CA GLY A 367 -17.08 -21.46 -9.69
C GLY A 367 -17.24 -20.88 -11.10
N GLU A 368 -16.98 -21.71 -12.11
CA GLU A 368 -17.10 -21.34 -13.53
C GLU A 368 -18.51 -20.89 -13.92
N ASP A 369 -19.54 -21.38 -13.21
CA ASP A 369 -20.94 -21.02 -13.39
C ASP A 369 -21.31 -19.67 -12.74
N GLY A 370 -20.36 -19.02 -12.06
CA GLY A 370 -20.58 -17.76 -11.35
C GLY A 370 -21.29 -17.92 -10.00
N THR A 371 -21.40 -19.15 -9.47
CA THR A 371 -22.05 -19.41 -8.17
C THR A 371 -21.14 -20.10 -7.14
N VAL A 372 -21.46 -19.92 -5.86
CA VAL A 372 -20.86 -20.68 -4.74
C VAL A 372 -21.88 -20.84 -3.62
N SER A 373 -21.91 -22.01 -2.97
CA SER A 373 -22.68 -22.23 -1.75
C SER A 373 -21.75 -22.21 -0.55
N THR A 374 -22.11 -21.42 0.48
CA THR A 374 -21.41 -21.40 1.78
C THR A 374 -22.41 -21.64 2.91
N VAL A 375 -21.94 -22.13 4.06
CA VAL A 375 -22.77 -22.44 5.22
C VAL A 375 -22.27 -21.73 6.47
N HIS A 376 -23.18 -21.41 7.38
CA HIS A 376 -22.88 -20.79 8.68
C HIS A 376 -23.79 -21.32 9.77
N ASP A 377 -23.21 -21.52 10.96
CA ASP A 377 -23.90 -22.02 12.14
C ASP A 377 -24.14 -20.86 13.12
N TYR A 378 -25.41 -20.45 13.27
CA TYR A 378 -25.76 -19.38 14.19
C TYR A 378 -25.74 -19.84 15.65
N ARG A 379 -25.06 -19.07 16.50
CA ARG A 379 -25.01 -19.35 17.94
C ARG A 379 -26.36 -19.12 18.63
N ASN A 380 -27.07 -18.06 18.22
CA ASN A 380 -28.34 -17.66 18.82
C ASN A 380 -29.46 -17.76 17.78
N PRO A 381 -30.67 -18.17 18.18
CA PRO A 381 -31.86 -18.06 17.35
C PRO A 381 -32.24 -16.58 17.19
N GLY A 382 -32.77 -16.21 16.03
CA GLY A 382 -33.07 -14.81 15.75
C GLY A 382 -33.30 -14.53 14.28
N ARG A 383 -33.55 -13.26 13.97
CA ARG A 383 -33.70 -12.77 12.60
C ARG A 383 -32.40 -12.09 12.18
N TYR A 384 -31.77 -12.60 11.13
CA TYR A 384 -30.46 -12.15 10.65
C TYR A 384 -30.57 -11.63 9.22
N THR A 385 -29.75 -10.63 8.89
CA THR A 385 -29.62 -10.11 7.53
C THR A 385 -28.29 -10.56 6.97
N VAL A 386 -28.33 -11.53 6.05
CA VAL A 386 -27.15 -11.98 5.31
C VAL A 386 -26.90 -10.95 4.21
N THR A 387 -25.71 -10.34 4.21
CA THR A 387 -25.29 -9.38 3.20
C THR A 387 -24.16 -9.98 2.39
N VAL A 388 -24.28 -9.97 1.08
CA VAL A 388 -23.21 -10.37 0.16
C VAL A 388 -22.74 -9.15 -0.60
N LYS A 389 -21.44 -8.92 -0.65
CA LYS A 389 -20.80 -7.81 -1.36
C LYS A 389 -19.81 -8.35 -2.37
N ARG A 390 -19.63 -7.63 -3.47
CA ARG A 390 -18.49 -7.82 -4.36
C ARG A 390 -17.18 -7.47 -3.63
N ALA A 391 -16.17 -8.34 -3.68
CA ALA A 391 -14.89 -8.08 -3.02
C ALA A 391 -14.12 -6.92 -3.71
N ASP A 392 -14.20 -6.84 -5.03
CA ASP A 392 -13.58 -5.78 -5.84
C ASP A 392 -14.27 -4.41 -5.68
N LYS A 393 -15.56 -4.41 -5.30
CA LYS A 393 -16.31 -3.18 -5.04
C LYS A 393 -17.49 -3.40 -4.11
N SER A 394 -17.23 -3.22 -2.81
CA SER A 394 -18.17 -3.48 -1.73
C SER A 394 -19.46 -2.63 -1.74
N ALA A 395 -19.48 -1.55 -2.54
CA ALA A 395 -20.68 -0.75 -2.77
C ALA A 395 -21.82 -1.58 -3.41
N TYR A 396 -21.47 -2.53 -4.28
CA TYR A 396 -22.41 -3.47 -4.88
C TYR A 396 -22.65 -4.64 -3.94
N ARG A 397 -23.93 -4.81 -3.59
CA ARG A 397 -24.33 -5.77 -2.57
C ARG A 397 -25.76 -6.23 -2.77
N ASP A 398 -26.05 -7.37 -2.20
CA ASP A 398 -27.39 -7.89 -2.03
C ASP A 398 -27.62 -8.31 -0.58
N ARG A 399 -28.88 -8.38 -0.18
CA ARG A 399 -29.28 -8.71 1.18
C ARG A 399 -30.49 -9.61 1.19
N GLU A 400 -30.42 -10.62 2.03
CA GLU A 400 -31.56 -11.46 2.32
C GLU A 400 -31.71 -11.69 3.82
N VAL A 401 -32.95 -11.83 4.24
CA VAL A 401 -33.30 -11.96 5.66
C VAL A 401 -33.71 -13.38 5.94
N ILE A 402 -33.06 -14.00 6.91
CA ILE A 402 -33.36 -15.35 7.37
C ILE A 402 -33.80 -15.34 8.84
N THR A 403 -34.72 -16.24 9.18
CA THR A 403 -35.12 -16.49 10.57
C THR A 403 -34.56 -17.83 11.00
N VAL A 404 -33.65 -17.79 11.98
CA VAL A 404 -33.05 -18.97 12.60
C VAL A 404 -33.96 -19.42 13.76
N PRO A 405 -34.50 -20.64 13.73
CA PRO A 405 -35.50 -21.10 14.69
C PRO A 405 -34.90 -21.33 16.09
N MET A 406 -35.72 -21.17 17.14
CA MET A 406 -35.40 -21.65 18.49
C MET A 406 -35.63 -23.17 18.54
N THR A 407 -34.60 -23.97 18.79
CA THR A 407 -34.79 -25.38 19.18
C THR A 407 -34.92 -25.54 20.69
N THR A 408 -35.61 -26.60 21.10
CA THR A 408 -35.95 -26.90 22.50
C THR A 408 -34.75 -27.08 23.43
N GLU A 409 -33.54 -27.28 22.90
CA GLU A 409 -32.31 -27.42 23.70
C GLU A 409 -31.71 -26.09 24.17
N ASN A 410 -32.14 -24.94 23.63
CA ASN A 410 -31.63 -23.61 23.99
C ASN A 410 -32.67 -22.71 24.70
N LYS A 411 -33.70 -23.30 25.31
CA LYS A 411 -34.70 -22.57 26.09
C LYS A 411 -34.07 -22.06 27.41
N PRO A 412 -34.07 -20.74 27.70
CA PRO A 412 -33.72 -20.27 29.03
C PRO A 412 -34.64 -20.94 30.06
N ALA A 413 -34.07 -21.51 31.12
CA ALA A 413 -34.87 -22.10 32.19
C ALA A 413 -35.88 -21.06 32.69
N ALA A 414 -37.16 -21.44 32.76
CA ALA A 414 -38.19 -20.57 33.30
C ALA A 414 -37.76 -20.09 34.70
N PRO A 415 -37.93 -18.81 35.05
CA PRO A 415 -37.61 -18.33 36.38
C PRO A 415 -38.38 -19.18 37.39
N LYS A 416 -37.66 -19.79 38.36
CA LYS A 416 -38.30 -20.52 39.46
C LYS A 416 -39.16 -19.52 40.22
N ALA A 417 -40.46 -19.84 40.34
CA ALA A 417 -41.43 -19.09 41.10
C ALA A 417 -41.10 -19.06 42.60
#